data_AF-A0A1F6E7G5-F1
#
_entry.id   AF-A0A1F6E7G5-F1
#
_cell.length_a   1.000
_cell.length_b   1.000
_cell.length_c   1.000
_cell.angle_alpha   90.00
_cell.angle_beta   90.00
_cell.angle_gamma   90.00
#
_symmetry.space_group_name_H-M   'P 1'
#
loop_
_entity.id
_entity.type
_entity.pdbx_description
1 polymer ?
#
loop_
_entity_poly.entity_id
_entity_poly.type
_entity_poly.pdbx_seq_one_letter_code
_entity_poly.pdbx_strand_id
1 'polypeptide(L)'
;MRRELLKDKETRTLYEAGALERAVRFAIIRKRIEKKLTQAQIAKRANMQQAAIARFETGESSPTLKTASRILAAVGAKVHVS
;
A
#
# COMPACT_ATOMS: atom_id res chain seq x y z
N MET A 1 10.27 21.45 -15.05
CA MET A 1 10.97 20.81 -13.92
C MET A 1 10.73 19.30 -13.83
N ARG A 2 9.50 18.79 -13.63
CA ARG A 2 9.20 17.33 -13.59
C ARG A 2 9.52 16.54 -14.87
N ARG A 3 9.36 17.15 -16.06
CA ARG A 3 9.61 16.49 -17.36
C ARG A 3 11.09 16.24 -17.66
N GLU A 4 11.99 17.06 -17.13
CA GLU A 4 13.45 16.92 -17.35
C GLU A 4 14.04 15.78 -16.51
N LEU A 5 13.55 15.61 -15.28
CA LEU A 5 14.01 14.57 -14.35
C LEU A 5 13.59 13.15 -14.78
N LEU A 6 12.53 13.00 -15.58
CA LEU A 6 12.03 11.71 -16.07
C LEU A 6 12.67 11.25 -17.40
N LYS A 7 13.62 12.04 -17.94
CA LYS A 7 14.37 11.66 -19.16
C LYS A 7 15.43 10.59 -18.87
N ASP A 8 15.91 10.54 -17.64
CA ASP A 8 16.84 9.52 -17.17
C ASP A 8 16.09 8.21 -16.85
N LYS A 9 16.62 7.09 -17.34
CA LYS A 9 15.97 5.77 -17.25
C LYS A 9 15.85 5.32 -15.80
N GLU A 10 16.88 5.56 -14.98
CA GLU A 10 16.90 5.18 -13.57
C GLU A 10 15.89 6.00 -12.75
N THR A 11 15.85 7.31 -12.97
CA THR A 11 14.90 8.23 -12.33
C THR A 11 13.45 7.92 -12.73
N ARG A 12 13.22 7.57 -13.99
CA ARG A 12 11.91 7.12 -14.46
C ARG A 12 11.50 5.80 -13.81
N THR A 13 12.39 4.81 -13.73
CA THR A 13 12.12 3.53 -13.07
C THR A 13 11.79 3.71 -11.58
N LEU A 14 12.53 4.55 -10.86
CA LEU A 14 12.24 4.88 -9.46
C LEU A 14 10.89 5.60 -9.30
N TYR A 15 10.57 6.51 -10.23
CA TYR A 15 9.29 7.22 -10.23
C TYR A 15 8.11 6.28 -10.48
N GLU A 16 8.24 5.36 -11.46
CA GLU A 16 7.25 4.34 -11.80
C GLU A 16 7.07 3.33 -10.66
N ALA A 17 8.16 2.88 -10.03
CA ALA A 17 8.11 2.03 -8.84
C ALA A 17 7.35 2.70 -7.69
N GLY A 18 7.66 3.98 -7.41
CA GLY A 18 6.91 4.76 -6.42
C GLY A 18 5.44 4.98 -6.81
N ALA A 19 5.12 5.06 -8.11
CA ALA A 19 3.74 5.16 -8.58
C ALA A 19 2.96 3.86 -8.33
N LEU A 20 3.58 2.71 -8.58
CA LEU A 20 3.01 1.41 -8.29
C LEU A 20 2.75 1.21 -6.79
N GLU A 21 3.71 1.55 -5.93
CA GLU A 21 3.54 1.49 -4.47
C GLU A 21 2.36 2.34 -3.99
N ARG A 22 2.23 3.58 -4.50
CA ARG A 22 1.10 4.46 -4.19
C ARG A 22 -0.22 3.85 -4.66
N ALA A 23 -0.27 3.31 -5.88
CA ALA A 23 -1.48 2.70 -6.42
C ALA A 23 -1.98 1.52 -5.57
N VAL A 24 -1.06 0.62 -5.18
CA VAL A 24 -1.37 -0.53 -4.30
C VAL A 24 -1.88 -0.06 -2.94
N ARG A 25 -1.21 0.92 -2.32
CA ARG A 25 -1.61 1.49 -1.03
C ARG A 25 -3.02 2.06 -1.07
N PHE A 26 -3.32 2.89 -2.07
CA PHE A 26 -4.66 3.47 -2.24
C PHE A 26 -5.73 2.42 -2.51
N ALA A 27 -5.43 1.39 -3.28
CA ALA A 27 -6.37 0.28 -3.53
C ALA A 27 -6.73 -0.44 -2.22
N ILE A 28 -5.73 -0.72 -1.37
CA ILE A 28 -5.94 -1.34 -0.05
C ILE A 28 -6.79 -0.45 0.87
N ILE A 29 -6.48 0.85 0.95
CA ILE A 29 -7.23 1.83 1.77
C ILE A 29 -8.69 1.91 1.31
N ARG A 30 -8.93 2.01 -0.01
CA ARG A 30 -10.28 2.05 -0.57
C ARG A 30 -11.07 0.80 -0.19
N LYS A 31 -10.48 -0.38 -0.37
CA LYS A 31 -11.13 -1.64 -0.02
C LYS A 31 -11.45 -1.75 1.47
N ARG A 32 -10.58 -1.23 2.35
CA ARG A 32 -10.84 -1.14 3.79
C ARG A 32 -12.08 -0.28 4.06
N ILE A 33 -12.14 0.91 3.46
CA ILE A 33 -13.23 1.86 3.65
C ILE A 33 -14.55 1.30 3.11
N GLU A 34 -14.55 0.70 1.92
CA GLU A 34 -15.72 0.01 1.32
C GLU A 34 -16.31 -1.04 2.27
N LYS A 35 -15.44 -1.80 2.95
CA LYS A 35 -15.84 -2.83 3.91
C LYS A 35 -16.14 -2.27 5.31
N LYS A 36 -16.10 -0.95 5.49
CA LYS A 36 -16.33 -0.26 6.77
C LYS A 36 -15.43 -0.78 7.90
N LEU A 37 -14.19 -1.16 7.56
CA LEU A 37 -13.22 -1.69 8.52
C LEU A 37 -12.39 -0.57 9.12
N THR A 38 -12.21 -0.57 10.44
CA THR A 38 -11.28 0.35 11.11
C THR A 38 -9.83 -0.12 10.95
N GLN A 39 -8.87 0.79 11.12
CA GLN A 39 -7.45 0.43 11.12
C GLN A 39 -7.13 -0.63 12.20
N ALA A 40 -7.77 -0.55 13.37
CA ALA A 40 -7.61 -1.52 14.45
C ALA A 40 -8.16 -2.92 14.08
N GLN A 41 -9.29 -2.97 13.36
CA GLN A 41 -9.86 -4.24 12.88
C GLN A 41 -8.94 -4.92 11.85
N ILE A 42 -8.35 -4.15 10.93
CA ILE A 42 -7.35 -4.69 9.98
C ILE A 42 -6.09 -5.12 10.71
N ALA A 43 -5.60 -4.33 11.67
CA ALA A 43 -4.44 -4.65 12.48
C ALA A 43 -4.61 -6.01 13.20
N LYS A 44 -5.77 -6.23 13.84
CA LYS A 44 -6.10 -7.50 14.48
C LYS A 44 -6.11 -8.67 13.49
N ARG A 45 -6.70 -8.50 12.31
CA ARG A 45 -6.75 -9.54 11.25
C ARG A 45 -5.38 -9.83 10.64
N ALA A 46 -4.55 -8.81 10.52
CA ALA A 46 -3.20 -8.91 9.98
C ALA A 46 -2.16 -9.37 11.01
N ASN A 47 -2.54 -9.53 12.29
CA ASN A 47 -1.61 -9.71 13.40
C ASN A 47 -0.51 -8.63 13.42
N MET A 48 -0.93 -7.37 13.37
CA MET A 48 -0.09 -6.18 13.34
C MET A 48 -0.57 -5.16 14.36
N GLN A 49 0.29 -4.19 14.70
CA GLN A 49 -0.12 -3.03 15.50
C GLN A 49 -0.95 -2.05 14.66
N GLN A 50 -1.94 -1.38 15.25
CA GLN A 50 -2.74 -0.37 14.55
C GLN A 50 -1.87 0.80 14.06
N ALA A 51 -0.85 1.22 14.83
CA ALA A 51 0.10 2.23 14.39
C ALA A 51 0.88 1.83 13.12
N ALA A 52 1.16 0.53 12.93
CA ALA A 52 1.79 0.04 11.70
C ALA A 52 0.84 0.13 10.49
N ILE A 53 -0.46 -0.08 10.70
CA ILE A 53 -1.49 0.17 9.67
C ILE A 53 -1.59 1.67 9.38
N ALA A 54 -1.57 2.53 10.40
CA ALA A 54 -1.65 3.98 10.21
C ALA A 54 -0.49 4.51 9.35
N ARG A 55 0.77 4.12 9.67
CA ARG A 55 1.96 4.47 8.88
C ARG A 55 1.89 3.95 7.45
N PHE A 56 1.33 2.76 7.27
CA PHE A 56 1.05 2.22 5.93
C PHE A 56 0.04 3.09 5.18
N GLU A 57 -1.02 3.58 5.82
CA GLU A 57 -2.04 4.40 5.12
C GLU A 57 -1.56 5.81 4.80
N THR A 58 -0.73 6.42 5.67
CA THR A 58 -0.23 7.78 5.50
C THR A 58 0.90 7.91 4.49
N GLY A 59 1.57 6.82 4.12
CA GLY A 59 2.74 6.90 3.25
C GLY A 59 4.04 7.17 4.00
N GLU A 60 4.01 7.25 5.33
CA GLU A 60 5.15 7.60 6.17
C GLU A 60 6.27 6.55 6.12
N SER A 61 5.93 5.30 5.79
CA SER A 61 6.91 4.27 5.44
C SER A 61 6.60 3.64 4.09
N SER A 62 7.65 3.23 3.37
CA SER A 62 7.54 2.29 2.25
C SER A 62 7.38 0.88 2.83
N PRO A 63 6.20 0.28 2.73
CA PRO A 63 5.97 -1.06 3.24
C PRO A 63 6.62 -2.07 2.29
N THR A 64 7.23 -3.11 2.85
CA THR A 64 7.67 -4.24 2.02
C THR A 64 6.46 -4.90 1.34
N LEU A 65 6.69 -5.56 0.19
CA LEU A 65 5.65 -6.34 -0.49
C LEU A 65 4.96 -7.33 0.47
N LYS A 66 5.74 -7.95 1.37
CA LYS A 66 5.23 -8.85 2.41
C LYS A 66 4.20 -8.18 3.33
N THR A 67 4.45 -6.94 3.75
CA THR A 67 3.52 -6.16 4.57
C THR A 67 2.27 -5.81 3.78
N ALA A 68 2.42 -5.34 2.53
CA ALA A 68 1.28 -5.02 1.66
C ALA A 68 0.38 -6.24 1.41
N SER A 69 0.96 -7.40 1.08
CA SER A 69 0.21 -8.66 0.89
C SER A 69 -0.53 -9.10 2.14
N ARG A 70 0.07 -8.97 3.33
CA ARG A 70 -0.56 -9.30 4.60
C ARG A 70 -1.77 -8.41 4.90
N ILE A 71 -1.64 -7.09 4.67
CA ILE A 71 -2.74 -6.13 4.87
C ILE A 71 -3.85 -6.39 3.85
N LEU A 72 -3.50 -6.65 2.58
CA LEU A 72 -4.47 -6.98 1.53
C LEU A 72 -5.30 -8.22 1.87
N ALA A 73 -4.63 -9.28 2.35
CA ALA A 73 -5.29 -10.49 2.85
C ALA A 73 -6.21 -10.19 4.05
N ALA A 74 -5.79 -9.35 4.99
CA ALA A 74 -6.55 -8.95 6.18
C ALA A 74 -7.79 -8.09 5.87
N VAL A 75 -7.73 -7.27 4.81
CA VAL A 75 -8.91 -6.56 4.26
C VAL A 75 -9.90 -7.56 3.64
N GLY A 76 -9.52 -8.82 3.44
CA GLY A 76 -10.34 -9.84 2.81
C GLY A 76 -10.47 -9.61 1.31
N ALA A 77 -9.49 -8.93 0.70
CA ALA A 77 -9.22 -9.14 -0.70
C ALA A 77 -8.44 -10.45 -0.77
N LYS A 78 -9.09 -11.53 -1.22
CA LYS A 78 -8.32 -12.69 -1.69
C LYS A 78 -7.43 -12.15 -2.80
N VAL A 79 -6.11 -12.26 -2.63
CA VAL A 79 -5.18 -12.02 -3.72
C VAL A 79 -5.48 -13.13 -4.73
N HIS A 80 -6.20 -12.78 -5.80
CA HIS A 80 -6.30 -13.65 -6.97
C HIS A 80 -5.09 -13.30 -7.82
N VAL A 81 -4.06 -14.15 -7.75
CA VAL A 81 -3.02 -14.17 -8.77
C VAL A 81 -3.54 -15.15 -9.82
N SER A 82 -3.89 -14.61 -10.99
CA SER A 82 -4.13 -15.37 -12.21
C SER A 82 -3.12 -14.91 -13.25
#